data_AF-A0A7X0GLI8-F1
#
_entry.id   AF-A0A7X0GLI8-F1
#
_cell.length_a   1.000
_cell.length_b   1.000
_cell.length_c   1.000
_cell.angle_alpha   90.00
_cell.angle_beta   90.00
_cell.angle_gamma   90.00
#
_symmetry.space_group_name_H-M   'P 1'
#
loop_
_entity.id
_entity.type
_entity.pdbx_description
1 polymer ?
#
loop_
_entity_poly.entity_id
_entity_poly.type
_entity_poly.pdbx_seq_one_letter_code
_entity_poly.pdbx_strand_id
1 'polypeptide(L)'
;MPAVRTAGRHLVEGHRFLGERVRDVAARLGLPLPDEPSEQQKQRLDRLDAAQGEDYDREFATIPRLAHGKVFPVVAQVRASTRNSPVRELADEANTTALDHIKVLETTGHVDFDALAGGSAPPAAGPGTVVPPPSSPSPDYTLPPPAYSPPPDQNGTSRTDNTPSGL
;
A
#
# COMPACT_ATOMS: atom_id res chain seq x y z
N MET A 1 -7.90 16.30 16.27
CA MET A 1 -8.69 16.84 15.12
C MET A 1 -9.73 15.83 14.59
N PRO A 2 -10.77 16.22 13.80
CA PRO A 2 -11.66 15.27 13.13
C PRO A 2 -10.95 14.25 12.23
N ALA A 3 -9.88 14.67 11.53
CA ALA A 3 -9.14 13.82 10.60
C ALA A 3 -8.44 12.63 11.29
N VAL A 4 -7.75 12.86 12.41
CA VAL A 4 -7.11 11.79 13.21
C VAL A 4 -8.15 10.79 13.74
N ARG A 5 -9.33 11.26 14.17
CA ARG A 5 -10.42 10.38 14.59
C ARG A 5 -10.97 9.54 13.42
N THR A 6 -11.07 10.12 12.22
CA THR A 6 -11.46 9.39 11.02
C THR A 6 -10.43 8.33 10.66
N ALA A 7 -9.13 8.69 10.62
CA ALA A 7 -8.06 7.72 10.39
C ALA A 7 -8.09 6.59 11.44
N GLY A 8 -8.25 6.91 12.73
CA GLY A 8 -8.38 5.91 13.78
C GLY A 8 -9.55 4.95 13.59
N ARG A 9 -10.68 5.43 13.07
CA ARG A 9 -11.82 4.56 12.76
C ARG A 9 -11.49 3.54 11.66
N HIS A 10 -10.90 4.01 10.55
CA HIS A 10 -10.43 3.13 9.48
C HIS A 10 -9.45 2.07 10.02
N LEU A 11 -8.46 2.49 10.80
CA LEU A 11 -7.48 1.58 11.40
C LEU A 11 -8.15 0.50 12.26
N VAL A 12 -9.07 0.88 13.14
CA VAL A 12 -9.78 -0.07 14.02
C VAL A 12 -10.65 -1.03 13.20
N GLU A 13 -11.43 -0.52 12.25
CA GLU A 13 -12.31 -1.35 11.41
C GLU A 13 -11.51 -2.32 10.55
N GLY A 14 -10.49 -1.83 9.85
CA GLY A 14 -9.62 -2.65 9.00
C GLY A 14 -8.82 -3.68 9.79
N HIS A 15 -8.25 -3.32 10.95
CA HIS A 15 -7.53 -4.28 11.79
C HIS A 15 -8.44 -5.31 12.44
N ARG A 16 -9.67 -4.94 12.84
CA ARG A 16 -10.67 -5.91 13.30
C ARG A 16 -11.02 -6.89 12.20
N PHE A 17 -11.31 -6.36 11.00
CA PHE A 17 -11.60 -7.15 9.81
C PHE A 17 -10.46 -8.16 9.55
N LEU A 18 -9.22 -7.70 9.40
CA LEU A 18 -8.08 -8.61 9.13
C LEU A 18 -7.82 -9.59 10.28
N GLY A 19 -8.03 -9.16 11.53
CA GLY A 19 -7.85 -10.02 12.70
C GLY A 19 -8.78 -11.23 12.71
N GLU A 20 -10.02 -11.09 12.23
CA GLU A 20 -10.94 -12.23 12.08
C GLU A 20 -10.42 -13.22 11.03
N ARG A 21 -9.98 -12.75 9.86
CA ARG A 21 -9.51 -13.64 8.77
C ARG A 21 -8.18 -14.31 9.09
N VAL A 22 -7.27 -13.61 9.79
CA VAL A 22 -6.02 -14.22 10.29
C VAL A 22 -6.32 -15.40 11.21
N ARG A 23 -7.29 -15.26 12.14
CA ARG A 23 -7.70 -16.34 13.03
C ARG A 23 -8.33 -17.51 12.26
N ASP A 24 -9.19 -17.22 11.29
CA ASP A 24 -9.82 -18.26 10.47
C ASP A 24 -8.78 -19.05 9.64
N VAL A 25 -7.86 -18.36 8.97
CA VAL A 25 -6.80 -18.99 8.18
C VAL A 25 -5.84 -19.77 9.09
N ALA A 26 -5.45 -19.21 10.24
CA ALA A 26 -4.58 -19.89 11.20
C ALA A 26 -5.22 -21.17 11.73
N ALA A 27 -6.51 -21.14 12.09
CA ALA A 27 -7.25 -22.31 12.54
C ALA A 27 -7.30 -23.42 11.47
N ARG A 28 -7.55 -23.06 10.20
CA ARG A 28 -7.55 -24.01 9.09
C ARG A 28 -6.19 -24.65 8.84
N LEU A 29 -5.11 -23.94 9.13
CA LEU A 29 -3.74 -24.40 8.93
C LEU A 29 -3.12 -25.01 10.19
N GLY A 30 -3.82 -25.02 11.31
CA GLY A 30 -3.29 -25.48 12.61
C GLY A 30 -2.11 -24.65 13.11
N LEU A 31 -2.07 -23.35 12.77
CA LEU A 31 -1.00 -22.45 13.15
C LEU A 31 -1.32 -21.75 14.48
N PRO A 32 -0.38 -21.72 15.45
CA PRO A 32 -0.56 -20.91 16.65
C PRO A 32 -0.48 -19.42 16.29
N LEU A 33 -1.21 -18.59 17.03
CA LEU A 33 -1.13 -17.13 16.95
C LEU A 33 -0.55 -16.58 18.25
N PRO A 34 0.27 -15.51 18.21
CA PRO A 34 0.68 -14.80 19.41
C PRO A 34 -0.53 -14.14 20.08
N ASP A 35 -0.60 -14.22 21.41
CA ASP A 35 -1.68 -13.64 22.21
C ASP A 35 -1.31 -12.26 22.82
N GLU A 36 -0.07 -11.81 22.65
CA GLU A 36 0.42 -10.53 23.14
C GLU A 36 1.16 -9.72 22.05
N PRO A 37 1.16 -8.38 22.15
CA PRO A 37 2.02 -7.54 21.31
C PRO A 37 3.50 -7.81 21.58
N SER A 38 4.34 -7.64 20.56
CA SER A 38 5.80 -7.64 20.72
C SER A 38 6.27 -6.44 21.54
N GLU A 39 7.46 -6.51 22.12
CA GLU A 39 8.07 -5.40 22.87
C GLU A 39 8.14 -4.10 22.06
N GLN A 40 8.44 -4.22 20.75
CA GLN A 40 8.44 -3.06 19.85
C GLN A 40 7.04 -2.46 19.66
N GLN A 41 5.98 -3.28 19.69
CA GLN A 41 4.60 -2.80 19.64
C GLN A 41 4.22 -2.11 20.97
N LYS A 42 4.58 -2.69 22.11
CA LYS A 42 4.36 -2.11 23.44
C LYS A 42 5.01 -0.73 23.57
N GLN A 43 6.28 -0.59 23.19
CA GLN A 43 6.98 0.70 23.19
C GLN A 43 6.30 1.77 22.33
N ARG A 44 5.65 1.38 21.22
CA ARG A 44 4.89 2.33 20.38
C ARG A 44 3.58 2.75 21.03
N LEU A 45 2.94 1.85 21.77
CA LEU A 45 1.76 2.18 22.58
C LEU A 45 2.16 3.14 23.71
N ASP A 46 3.25 2.87 24.42
CA ASP A 46 3.77 3.76 25.48
C ASP A 46 4.06 5.17 24.95
N ARG A 47 4.61 5.29 23.74
CA ARG A 47 4.86 6.57 23.08
C ARG A 47 3.57 7.33 22.77
N LEU A 48 2.52 6.63 22.34
CA LEU A 48 1.20 7.24 22.10
C LEU A 48 0.53 7.64 23.42
N ASP A 49 0.62 6.81 24.46
CA ASP A 49 0.03 7.06 25.78
C ASP A 49 0.67 8.27 26.49
N ALA A 50 1.96 8.52 26.22
CA ALA A 50 2.68 9.69 26.74
C ALA A 50 2.39 10.99 25.97
N ALA A 51 1.86 10.91 24.75
CA ALA A 51 1.62 12.05 23.88
C ALA A 51 0.22 12.64 24.09
N GLN A 52 0.07 13.94 23.84
CA GLN A 52 -1.21 14.65 24.00
C GLN A 52 -1.35 15.80 23.02
N GLY A 53 -2.59 16.20 22.73
CA GLY A 53 -2.87 17.30 21.81
C GLY A 53 -2.27 17.06 20.42
N GLU A 54 -1.56 18.04 19.89
CA GLU A 54 -0.97 17.96 18.55
C GLU A 54 0.21 16.98 18.48
N ASP A 55 0.94 16.77 19.58
CA ASP A 55 1.97 15.73 19.65
C ASP A 55 1.35 14.36 19.45
N TYR A 56 0.20 14.10 20.08
CA TYR A 56 -0.54 12.86 19.84
C TYR A 56 -0.96 12.73 18.38
N ASP A 57 -1.53 13.79 17.79
CA ASP A 57 -1.99 13.77 16.39
C ASP A 57 -0.81 13.45 15.43
N ARG A 58 0.40 13.98 15.68
CA ARG A 58 1.63 13.66 14.94
C ARG A 58 2.13 12.24 15.14
N GLU A 59 2.22 11.78 16.38
CA GLU A 59 2.66 10.43 16.71
C GLU A 59 1.72 9.38 16.14
N PHE A 60 0.41 9.62 16.27
CA PHE A 60 -0.64 8.77 15.74
C PHE A 60 -0.57 8.64 14.22
N ALA A 61 -0.24 9.70 13.48
CA ALA A 61 -0.08 9.60 12.03
C ALA A 61 1.23 8.88 11.66
N THR A 62 2.32 9.19 12.35
CA THR A 62 3.67 8.75 12.03
C THR A 62 3.87 7.25 12.29
N ILE A 63 3.49 6.77 13.49
CA ILE A 63 3.76 5.41 13.94
C ILE A 63 3.12 4.35 13.02
N PRO A 64 1.80 4.37 12.76
CA PRO A 64 1.15 3.40 11.90
C PRO A 64 1.56 3.57 10.44
N ARG A 65 1.81 4.80 9.97
CA ARG A 65 2.23 5.03 8.58
C ARG A 65 3.60 4.40 8.28
N LEU A 66 4.55 4.51 9.21
CA LEU A 66 5.84 3.82 9.13
C LEU A 66 5.67 2.30 9.17
N ALA A 67 4.85 1.79 10.09
CA ALA A 67 4.60 0.35 10.20
C ALA A 67 3.94 -0.21 8.92
N HIS A 68 2.95 0.48 8.38
CA HIS A 68 2.27 0.09 7.15
C HIS A 68 3.19 0.17 5.94
N GLY A 69 4.05 1.20 5.84
CA GLY A 69 5.07 1.28 4.80
C GLY A 69 6.03 0.09 4.79
N LYS A 70 6.37 -0.46 5.97
CA LYS A 70 7.22 -1.65 6.10
C LYS A 70 6.51 -2.95 5.73
N VAL A 71 5.25 -3.12 6.15
CA VAL A 71 4.52 -4.38 5.93
C VAL A 71 3.95 -4.49 4.51
N PHE A 72 3.60 -3.37 3.88
CA PHE A 72 3.00 -3.35 2.54
C PHE A 72 3.80 -4.15 1.48
N PRO A 73 5.13 -3.96 1.30
CA PRO A 73 5.91 -4.77 0.37
C PRO A 73 5.98 -6.25 0.77
N VAL A 74 5.92 -6.59 2.06
CA VAL A 74 5.89 -7.97 2.53
C VAL A 74 4.58 -8.66 2.13
N VAL A 75 3.45 -7.99 2.31
CA VAL A 75 2.13 -8.52 1.90
C VAL A 75 2.10 -8.72 0.38
N ALA A 76 2.61 -7.76 -0.40
CA ALA A 76 2.74 -7.89 -1.84
C ALA A 76 3.61 -9.10 -2.24
N GLN A 77 4.74 -9.30 -1.57
CA GLN A 77 5.61 -10.46 -1.82
C GLN A 77 4.91 -11.79 -1.50
N VAL A 78 4.21 -11.88 -0.37
CA VAL A 78 3.43 -13.08 0.01
C VAL A 78 2.37 -13.35 -1.04
N ARG A 79 1.64 -12.31 -1.47
CA ARG A 79 0.62 -12.43 -2.51
C ARG A 79 1.20 -13.01 -3.80
N ALA A 80 2.33 -12.47 -4.27
CA ALA A 80 2.94 -12.87 -5.53
C ALA A 80 3.50 -14.31 -5.48
N SER A 81 4.06 -14.72 -4.35
CA SER A 81 4.85 -15.95 -4.26
C SER A 81 4.12 -17.16 -3.67
N THR A 82 3.09 -16.95 -2.85
CA THR A 82 2.39 -18.07 -2.20
C THR A 82 1.77 -19.00 -3.23
N ARG A 83 1.58 -20.28 -2.88
CA ARG A 83 0.75 -21.24 -3.62
C ARG A 83 -0.53 -21.63 -2.85
N ASN A 84 -0.70 -21.11 -1.63
CA ASN A 84 -1.82 -21.42 -0.77
C ASN A 84 -2.96 -20.41 -1.01
N SER A 85 -4.13 -20.88 -1.46
CA SER A 85 -5.24 -20.00 -1.84
C SER A 85 -5.82 -19.18 -0.67
N PRO A 86 -6.09 -19.75 0.52
CA PRO A 86 -6.48 -18.94 1.69
C PRO A 86 -5.48 -17.85 2.06
N VAL A 87 -4.17 -18.15 2.03
CA VAL A 87 -3.12 -17.14 2.29
C VAL A 87 -3.09 -16.09 1.19
N ARG A 88 -3.33 -16.49 -0.07
CA ARG A 88 -3.39 -15.61 -1.22
C ARG A 88 -4.54 -14.60 -1.08
N GLU A 89 -5.73 -15.06 -0.68
CA GLU A 89 -6.92 -14.24 -0.43
C GLU A 89 -6.69 -13.26 0.73
N LEU A 90 -6.18 -13.76 1.87
CA LEU A 90 -5.82 -12.92 3.01
C LEU A 90 -4.81 -11.81 2.64
N ALA A 91 -3.88 -12.09 1.72
CA ALA A 91 -2.93 -11.09 1.24
C ALA A 91 -3.57 -10.01 0.33
N ASP A 92 -4.63 -10.34 -0.43
CA ASP A 92 -5.40 -9.31 -1.18
C ASP A 92 -6.13 -8.36 -0.25
N GLU A 93 -6.82 -8.93 0.73
CA GLU A 93 -7.52 -8.19 1.77
C GLU A 93 -6.54 -7.28 2.53
N ALA A 94 -5.41 -7.83 2.98
CA ALA A 94 -4.39 -7.08 3.71
C ALA A 94 -3.78 -5.96 2.87
N ASN A 95 -3.50 -6.17 1.58
CA ASN A 95 -3.02 -5.11 0.69
C ASN A 95 -4.05 -3.99 0.55
N THR A 96 -5.32 -4.34 0.36
CA THR A 96 -6.41 -3.36 0.21
C THR A 96 -6.56 -2.51 1.47
N THR A 97 -6.62 -3.15 2.64
CA THR A 97 -6.72 -2.47 3.94
C THR A 97 -5.49 -1.63 4.26
N ALA A 98 -4.28 -2.16 4.04
CA ALA A 98 -3.05 -1.42 4.34
C ALA A 98 -2.91 -0.16 3.45
N LEU A 99 -3.30 -0.23 2.18
CA LEU A 99 -3.29 0.93 1.31
C LEU A 99 -4.34 1.97 1.71
N ASP A 100 -5.54 1.54 2.12
CA ASP A 100 -6.56 2.44 2.68
C ASP A 100 -6.02 3.18 3.91
N HIS A 101 -5.47 2.44 4.88
CA HIS A 101 -4.89 3.02 6.10
C HIS A 101 -3.77 4.02 5.78
N ILE A 102 -2.86 3.68 4.86
CA ILE A 102 -1.80 4.59 4.41
C ILE A 102 -2.40 5.92 3.92
N LYS A 103 -3.41 5.86 3.05
CA LYS A 103 -4.04 7.05 2.46
C LYS A 103 -4.75 7.91 3.51
N VAL A 104 -5.50 7.30 4.43
CA VAL A 104 -6.22 8.07 5.47
C VAL A 104 -5.26 8.67 6.49
N LEU A 105 -4.14 8.01 6.79
CA LEU A 105 -3.08 8.57 7.65
C LEU A 105 -2.40 9.76 6.97
N GLU A 106 -2.08 9.67 5.68
CA GLU A 106 -1.51 10.78 4.90
C GLU A 106 -2.47 11.97 4.82
N THR A 107 -3.78 11.71 4.69
CA THR A 107 -4.84 12.74 4.67
C THR A 107 -4.96 13.50 6.00
N THR A 108 -4.40 13.00 7.10
CA THR A 108 -4.38 13.75 8.37
C THR A 108 -3.55 15.03 8.30
N GLY A 109 -2.62 15.13 7.34
CA GLY A 109 -1.69 16.26 7.21
C GLY A 109 -0.53 16.22 8.21
N HIS A 110 -0.40 15.17 9.02
CA HIS A 110 0.63 15.05 10.07
C HIS A 110 1.77 14.07 9.70
N VAL A 111 1.77 13.53 8.48
CA VAL A 111 2.84 12.63 8.00
C VAL A 111 4.00 13.45 7.45
N ASP A 112 5.19 13.24 8.02
CA ASP A 112 6.46 13.76 7.49
C ASP A 112 7.02 12.80 6.43
N PHE A 113 6.86 13.14 5.14
CA PHE A 113 7.32 12.32 4.03
C PHE A 113 8.84 12.32 3.84
N ASP A 114 9.53 13.37 4.26
CA ASP A 114 11.00 13.44 4.16
C ASP A 114 11.63 12.47 5.16
N ALA A 115 11.07 12.40 6.37
CA ALA A 115 11.45 11.39 7.36
C ALA A 115 11.15 9.96 6.90
N LEU A 116 10.08 9.72 6.14
CA LEU A 116 9.78 8.41 5.55
C LEU A 116 10.84 7.99 4.51
N ALA A 117 11.30 8.92 3.67
CA ALA A 117 12.30 8.65 2.64
C ALA A 117 13.65 8.26 3.25
N GLY A 118 14.07 8.92 4.34
CA GLY A 118 15.34 8.62 5.02
C GLY A 118 15.37 7.26 5.76
N GLY A 119 14.21 6.69 6.10
CA GLY A 119 14.09 5.39 6.79
C GLY A 119 13.77 4.20 5.90
N SER A 120 13.52 4.42 4.60
CA SER A 120 13.10 3.40 3.64
C SER A 120 14.32 2.73 2.98
N ALA A 121 15.09 1.96 3.74
CA ALA A 121 16.00 1.00 3.12
C ALA A 121 15.15 -0.12 2.47
N PRO A 122 15.41 -0.51 1.20
CA PRO A 122 14.73 -1.66 0.61
C PRO A 122 14.96 -2.90 1.48
N PRO A 123 13.98 -3.82 1.60
CA PRO A 123 14.22 -5.07 2.28
C PRO A 123 15.45 -5.73 1.63
N ALA A 124 16.45 -6.07 2.44
CA ALA A 124 17.60 -6.83 1.95
C ALA A 124 17.03 -8.05 1.22
N ALA A 125 17.40 -8.20 -0.06
CA ALA A 125 17.12 -9.42 -0.79
C ALA A 125 17.63 -10.56 0.10
N GLY A 126 16.73 -11.40 0.61
CA GLY A 126 17.13 -12.60 1.33
C GLY A 126 18.11 -13.40 0.47
N PRO A 127 18.94 -14.28 1.05
CA PRO A 127 19.84 -15.14 0.29
C PRO A 127 19.01 -16.21 -0.45
N GLY A 128 18.28 -15.80 -1.48
CA GLY A 128 17.78 -16.64 -2.53
C GLY A 128 18.83 -16.63 -3.62
N THR A 129 19.39 -17.79 -3.91
CA THR A 129 20.30 -18.04 -5.03
C THR A 129 19.70 -17.46 -6.31
N VAL A 130 20.09 -16.24 -6.67
CA VAL A 130 19.81 -15.66 -7.98
C VAL A 130 20.68 -16.43 -8.96
N VAL A 131 20.10 -17.46 -9.58
CA VAL A 131 20.53 -17.85 -10.92
C VAL A 131 20.13 -16.68 -11.81
N PRO A 132 21.06 -15.92 -12.39
CA PRO A 132 20.68 -14.89 -13.34
C PRO A 132 20.03 -15.58 -14.55
N PRO A 133 18.90 -15.09 -15.07
CA PRO A 133 18.47 -15.50 -16.41
C PRO A 133 19.57 -15.08 -17.41
N PRO A 134 19.86 -15.86 -18.47
CA PRO A 134 20.74 -15.38 -19.52
C PRO A 134 20.07 -14.18 -20.21
N SER A 135 20.62 -12.99 -19.95
CA SER A 135 20.29 -11.78 -20.71
C SER A 135 21.01 -11.81 -22.05
N SER A 136 20.29 -12.20 -23.10
CA SER A 136 20.52 -11.74 -24.47
C SER A 136 19.19 -11.78 -25.23
N PRO A 137 18.58 -10.63 -25.58
CA PRO A 137 17.51 -10.64 -26.57
C PRO A 137 18.12 -10.97 -27.94
N SER A 138 17.61 -12.01 -28.61
CA SER A 138 17.91 -12.25 -30.02
C SER A 138 17.39 -11.09 -30.87
N PRO A 139 18.13 -10.60 -31.87
CA PRO A 139 17.78 -9.39 -32.64
C PRO A 139 16.51 -9.53 -33.52
N ASP A 140 15.87 -10.70 -33.58
CA ASP A 140 14.78 -10.99 -34.52
C ASP A 140 13.36 -10.91 -33.92
N TYR A 141 13.18 -10.48 -32.67
CA TYR A 141 11.84 -10.37 -32.10
C TYR A 141 11.17 -9.04 -32.51
N THR A 142 10.36 -9.08 -33.56
CA THR A 142 9.42 -7.99 -33.88
C THR A 142 8.20 -8.11 -32.96
N LEU A 143 7.93 -7.07 -32.17
CA LEU A 143 6.75 -7.01 -31.31
C LEU A 143 5.47 -7.03 -32.17
N PRO A 144 4.46 -7.85 -31.82
CA PRO A 144 3.14 -7.73 -32.44
C PRO A 144 2.52 -6.37 -32.06
N PRO A 145 1.66 -5.78 -32.93
CA PRO A 145 1.02 -4.51 -32.62
C PRO A 145 0.15 -4.64 -31.36
N PRO A 146 0.02 -3.55 -30.56
CA PRO A 146 -0.80 -3.57 -29.37
C PRO A 146 -2.24 -3.95 -29.72
N ALA A 147 -2.84 -4.88 -28.96
CA ALA A 147 -4.21 -5.33 -29.15
C ALA A 147 -5.28 -4.26 -28.82
N TYR A 148 -4.85 -3.06 -28.43
CA TYR A 148 -5.72 -1.98 -28.04
C TYR A 148 -5.26 -0.68 -28.70
N SER A 149 -6.11 -0.13 -29.57
CA SER A 149 -5.98 1.24 -30.07
C SER A 149 -6.79 2.17 -29.16
N PRO A 150 -6.20 3.28 -28.68
CA PRO A 150 -6.98 4.29 -27.96
C PRO A 150 -8.04 4.91 -28.90
N PRO A 151 -9.24 5.24 -28.38
CA PRO A 151 -10.27 5.93 -29.17
C PRO A 151 -9.78 7.33 -29.60
N PRO A 152 -10.22 7.85 -30.77
CA PRO A 152 -9.77 9.13 -31.27
C PRO A 152 -10.22 10.30 -30.37
N ASP A 153 -9.32 11.25 -30.17
CA ASP A 153 -9.53 12.47 -29.38
C ASP A 153 -10.63 13.35 -29.98
N GLN A 154 -11.76 13.47 -29.27
CA GLN A 154 -12.88 14.35 -29.63
C GLN A 154 -12.68 15.79 -29.13
N ASN A 155 -11.50 16.38 -29.31
CA ASN A 155 -11.32 17.79 -28.96
C ASN A 155 -10.34 18.53 -29.87
N GLY A 156 -10.86 18.94 -31.03
CA GLY A 156 -10.23 19.89 -31.94
C GLY A 156 -11.25 20.93 -32.42
N THR A 157 -11.94 21.62 -31.52
CA THR A 157 -12.64 22.86 -31.89
C THR A 157 -11.63 23.99 -32.05
N SER A 158 -11.28 24.31 -33.29
CA SER A 158 -10.71 25.62 -33.63
C SER A 158 -11.60 26.31 -34.65
N ARG A 159 -12.35 27.25 -34.10
CA ARG A 159 -13.03 28.38 -34.72
C ARG A 159 -12.01 29.17 -35.58
N THR A 160 -12.29 29.36 -36.86
CA THR A 160 -11.72 30.47 -37.64
C THR A 160 -12.87 31.18 -38.35
N ASP A 161 -13.22 32.35 -37.84
CA ASP A 161 -13.99 33.37 -38.57
C ASP A 161 -13.09 34.03 -39.61
N ASN A 162 -13.57 34.17 -40.85
CA ASN A 162 -13.50 35.44 -41.60
C ASN A 162 -14.39 35.43 -42.88
N THR A 163 -15.39 36.31 -42.89
CA THR A 163 -16.26 36.84 -43.98
C THR A 163 -15.51 37.69 -45.02
N PRO A 164 -16.12 38.32 -46.08
CA PRO A 164 -17.40 38.11 -46.83
C PRO A 164 -17.25 38.19 -48.40
N SER A 165 -18.32 37.91 -49.17
CA SER A 165 -18.78 38.69 -50.36
C SER A 165 -20.01 38.03 -51.02
N GLY A 166 -20.98 38.84 -51.43
CA GLY A 166 -22.32 38.41 -51.81
C GLY A 166 -22.57 38.16 -53.30
N LEU A 167 -23.82 37.80 -53.59
CA LEU A 167 -24.73 38.34 -54.60
C LEU A 167 -26.17 38.01 -54.16
#